data_AF-A0A522U7K9-F1
#
_entry.id   AF-A0A522U7K9-F1
#
_cell.length_a   1.000
_cell.length_b   1.000
_cell.length_c   1.000
_cell.angle_alpha   90.00
_cell.angle_beta   90.00
_cell.angle_gamma   90.00
#
_symmetry.space_group_name_H-M   'P 1'
#
loop_
_entity.id
_entity.type
_entity.pdbx_description
1 polymer ?
#
loop_
_entity_poly.entity_id
_entity_poly.type
_entity_poly.pdbx_seq_one_letter_code
_entity_poly.pdbx_strand_id
1 'polypeptide(L)' 'KIPGARMIMQVHDELVVECPEKNAAAVAALLKECMVTAASLKVPLTVDVATGKNWAEC' A
#
# COMPACT_ATOMS: atom_id res chain seq x y z
N LYS A 1 -9.74 6.57 -6.60
CA LYS A 1 -8.83 7.42 -5.79
C LYS A 1 -9.51 7.70 -4.45
N ILE A 2 -8.83 7.43 -3.34
CA ILE A 2 -9.36 7.70 -1.99
C ILE A 2 -8.92 9.12 -1.58
N PRO A 3 -9.83 10.03 -1.19
CA PRO A 3 -9.47 11.38 -0.80
C PRO A 3 -8.49 11.41 0.38
N GLY A 4 -7.45 12.25 0.28
CA GLY A 4 -6.43 12.38 1.31
C GLY A 4 -5.40 11.27 1.36
N ALA A 5 -5.47 10.25 0.49
CA ALA A 5 -4.41 9.25 0.35
C ALA A 5 -3.33 9.76 -0.62
N ARG A 6 -2.06 9.66 -0.20
CA ARG A 6 -0.90 10.09 -1.00
C ARG A 6 0.24 9.11 -0.83
N MET A 7 0.77 8.61 -1.95
CA MET A 7 2.04 7.91 -1.96
C MET A 7 3.16 8.93 -1.70
N ILE A 8 3.91 8.72 -0.64
CA ILE A 8 4.95 9.65 -0.18
C ILE A 8 6.35 9.13 -0.45
N MET A 9 6.53 7.82 -0.54
CA MET A 9 7.83 7.19 -0.78
C MET A 9 7.67 5.86 -1.52
N GLN A 10 8.70 5.52 -2.29
CA GLN A 10 8.98 4.18 -2.75
C GLN A 10 10.40 3.84 -2.30
N VAL A 11 10.59 2.64 -1.77
CA VAL A 11 11.89 2.14 -1.33
C VAL A 11 11.95 0.65 -1.62
N HIS A 12 12.90 0.24 -2.45
CA HIS A 12 13.00 -1.14 -2.94
C HIS A 12 11.69 -1.62 -3.57
N ASP A 13 11.01 -2.58 -2.94
CA ASP A 13 9.74 -3.19 -3.31
C ASP A 13 8.55 -2.69 -2.46
N GLU A 14 8.78 -1.71 -1.58
CA GLU A 14 7.80 -1.14 -0.67
C GLU A 14 7.25 0.21 -1.18
N LEU A 15 5.95 0.42 -1.00
CA LEU A 15 5.25 1.68 -1.23
C LEU A 15 4.71 2.24 0.08
N VAL A 16 5.14 3.45 0.44
CA VAL A 16 4.66 4.14 1.65
C VAL A 16 3.58 5.14 1.26
N VAL A 17 2.41 4.99 1.87
CA VAL A 17 1.23 5.84 1.62
C VAL A 17 0.74 6.43 2.93
N GLU A 18 0.56 7.75 2.94
CA GLU A 18 -0.12 8.45 4.04
C GLU A 18 -1.58 8.69 3.69
N CYS A 19 -2.46 8.54 4.67
CA CYS A 19 -3.88 8.86 4.55
C CYS A 19 -4.50 9.16 5.92
N PRO A 20 -5.71 9.78 5.97
CA PRO A 20 -6.49 9.85 7.20
C PRO A 20 -6.76 8.45 7.78
N GLU A 21 -6.68 8.28 9.09
CA GLU A 21 -6.83 6.97 9.77
C GLU A 21 -8.11 6.23 9.38
N LYS A 22 -9.24 6.95 9.27
CA LYS A 22 -10.54 6.41 8.81
C LYS A 22 -10.50 5.76 7.43
N ASN A 23 -9.49 6.08 6.61
CA ASN A 23 -9.32 5.56 5.26
C ASN A 23 -8.29 4.40 5.19
N ALA A 24 -7.57 4.09 6.27
CA ALA A 24 -6.45 3.16 6.27
C ALA A 24 -6.82 1.78 5.69
N ALA A 25 -7.94 1.21 6.11
CA ALA A 25 -8.42 -0.09 5.61
C ALA A 25 -8.74 -0.06 4.10
N ALA A 26 -9.37 1.01 3.62
CA ALA A 26 -9.71 1.15 2.20
C ALA A 26 -8.46 1.36 1.34
N VAL A 27 -7.49 2.13 1.83
CA VAL A 27 -6.21 2.36 1.16
C VAL A 27 -5.40 1.07 1.11
N ALA A 28 -5.33 0.32 2.21
CA ALA A 28 -4.64 -0.96 2.28
C ALA A 28 -5.19 -1.99 1.28
N ALA A 29 -6.52 -2.11 1.20
CA ALA A 29 -7.17 -3.01 0.25
C ALA A 29 -6.86 -2.62 -1.21
N LEU A 30 -6.98 -1.33 -1.53
CA LEU A 30 -6.68 -0.82 -2.87
C LEU A 30 -5.20 -1.02 -3.25
N LEU A 31 -4.28 -0.75 -2.32
CA LEU A 31 -2.85 -0.90 -2.55
C LEU A 31 -2.50 -2.36 -2.85
N LYS A 32 -3.02 -3.28 -2.04
CA LYS A 32 -2.81 -4.72 -2.23
C LYS A 32 -3.33 -5.21 -3.57
N GLU A 33 -4.55 -4.82 -3.94
CA GLU A 33 -5.15 -5.19 -5.23
C GLU A 33 -4.30 -4.68 -6.40
N CYS A 34 -3.92 -3.40 -6.37
CA CYS A 34 -3.09 -2.80 -7.41
C CYS A 34 -1.71 -3.46 -7.52
N MET A 35 -1.05 -3.74 -6.40
CA MET A 35 0.31 -4.29 -6.40
C MET A 35 0.34 -5.77 -6.82
N VAL A 36 -0.62 -6.60 -6.34
CA VAL A 36 -0.69 -8.02 -6.74
C VAL A 36 -0.98 -8.17 -8.23
N THR A 37 -1.75 -7.24 -8.81
CA THR A 37 -2.14 -7.28 -10.23
C THR A 37 -1.27 -6.41 -11.14
N ALA A 38 -0.21 -5.79 -10.61
CA ALA A 38 0.62 -4.84 -11.34
C ALA A 38 1.34 -5.44 -12.56
N ALA A 39 1.60 -6.75 -12.54
CA ALA A 39 2.23 -7.46 -13.65
C ALA A 39 1.76 -8.92 -13.72
N SER A 40 1.72 -9.46 -14.94
CA SER A 40 1.51 -10.90 -15.18
C SER A 40 2.86 -11.59 -15.32
N LEU A 41 3.20 -12.42 -14.34
CA LEU A 41 4.48 -13.11 -14.24
C LEU A 41 4.27 -14.61 -14.06
N LYS A 42 5.29 -15.41 -14.41
CA LYS A 42 5.24 -16.87 -14.19
C LYS A 42 5.21 -17.24 -12.70
N VAL A 43 5.74 -16.36 -11.84
CA VAL A 43 5.69 -16.47 -10.38
C VAL A 43 4.68 -15.42 -9.90
N PRO A 44 3.69 -15.79 -9.06
CA PRO A 44 2.66 -14.85 -8.61
C PRO A 44 3.26 -13.77 -7.70
N LEU A 45 2.81 -12.53 -7.87
CA LEU A 45 3.14 -11.45 -6.95
C LEU A 45 2.32 -11.58 -5.67
N THR A 46 2.98 -11.41 -4.53
CA THR A 46 2.36 -11.38 -3.20
C THR A 46 2.65 -10.04 -2.57
N VAL A 47 1.71 -9.53 -1.77
CA VAL A 47 1.81 -8.21 -1.15
C VAL A 47 1.30 -8.29 0.28
N ASP A 48 2.17 -7.89 1.20
CA ASP A 48 1.84 -7.67 2.60
C ASP A 48 1.56 -6.18 2.82
N VAL A 49 0.64 -5.90 3.72
CA VAL A 49 0.24 -4.52 4.05
C VAL A 49 0.14 -4.39 5.54
N ALA A 50 0.75 -3.34 6.06
CA ALA A 50 0.66 -2.93 7.45
C ALA A 50 0.39 -1.43 7.54
N THR A 51 -0.08 -0.99 8.71
CA THR A 51 -0.45 0.40 8.98
C THR A 51 0.01 0.78 10.38
N GLY A 52 0.74 1.90 10.49
CA GLY A 52 1.22 2.44 11.76
C GLY A 52 1.13 3.96 11.77
N LYS A 53 1.38 4.60 12.93
CA LYS A 53 1.43 6.08 13.03
C LYS A 53 2.74 6.64 12.49
N ASN A 54 3.75 5.79 12.36
CA ASN A 54 5.02 6.06 11.71
C ASN A 54 5.49 4.76 11.04
N TRP A 55 6.51 4.88 10.21
CA TRP A 55 7.00 3.76 9.41
C TRP A 55 7.56 2.60 10.25
N ALA A 56 8.16 2.88 11.41
CA ALA A 56 8.71 1.82 12.27
C ALA A 56 7.64 0.98 12.99
N GLU A 57 6.38 1.44 13.00
CA GLU A 57 5.23 0.72 13.55
C GLU A 57 4.47 -0.12 12.51
N CYS A 58 4.83 0.02 11.23
CA CYS A 58 4.29 -0.82 10.15
C CYS A 58 4.93 -2.21 10.19
#